data_AF-A0A326U9Z0-F1
#
_entry.id   AF-A0A326U9Z0-F1
#
_cell.length_a   1.000
_cell.length_b   1.000
_cell.length_c   1.000
_cell.angle_alpha   90.00
_cell.angle_beta   90.00
_cell.angle_gamma   90.00
#
_symmetry.space_group_name_H-M   'P 1'
#
loop_
_entity.id
_entity.type
_entity.pdbx_description
1 polymer ?
#
loop_
_entity_poly.entity_id
_entity_poly.type
_entity_poly.pdbx_seq_one_letter_code
_entity_poly.pdbx_strand_id
1 'polypeptide(L)'
;MPTYLVHDTFDTARLIAWYRAQETERPEGLFRDPYAKRLAGERGAELVRTLPQSEQDSWPIVLRTHIYDELLQQVLAETAIDTVINLAAGLDTRPYRLALPEGLRWIEVDHENVLSYKEELLAGERARCQVERVPFDITDAETRTAFLDRVQQESKQIFVLTEGLLVYLTEADVRGLATDLTAHSAIRWWLTEFISPLALRQDANRWNAYAAESVRTRFAPPGGLAFFEEYGWQARDYRWPLREMLRLKLPLRNRWLLQIINALSGKKIAPETGGFLLLERADRKETP
;
A
#
# COMPACT_ATOMS: atom_id res chain seq x y z
N MET A 1 3.31 29.41 -14.00
CA MET A 1 3.44 28.24 -13.11
C MET A 1 3.18 27.01 -13.96
N PRO A 2 3.99 25.94 -13.92
CA PRO A 2 3.58 24.69 -14.53
C PRO A 2 2.27 24.24 -13.87
N THR A 3 1.23 24.03 -14.66
CA THR A 3 -0.08 23.58 -14.16
C THR A 3 -0.01 22.08 -13.93
N TYR A 4 0.48 21.65 -12.76
CA TYR A 4 0.41 20.25 -12.36
C TYR A 4 -1.04 19.82 -12.23
N LEU A 5 -1.37 18.59 -12.63
CA LEU A 5 -2.71 18.04 -12.45
C LEU A 5 -2.86 17.43 -11.05
N VAL A 6 -1.78 16.88 -10.50
CA VAL A 6 -1.70 16.27 -9.17
C VAL A 6 -0.77 17.11 -8.31
N HIS A 7 -1.28 17.69 -7.22
CA HIS A 7 -0.55 18.70 -6.44
C HIS A 7 0.16 18.14 -5.21
N ASP A 8 -0.40 17.10 -4.59
CA ASP A 8 0.07 16.55 -3.33
C ASP A 8 -0.39 15.10 -3.13
N THR A 9 0.05 14.49 -2.04
CA THR A 9 -0.30 13.11 -1.67
C THR A 9 -1.78 12.94 -1.36
N PHE A 10 -2.50 14.02 -1.11
CA PHE A 10 -3.93 13.95 -0.85
C PHE A 10 -4.72 13.84 -2.16
N ASP A 11 -4.31 14.54 -3.22
CA ASP A 11 -4.81 14.33 -4.58
C ASP A 11 -4.63 12.86 -5.02
N THR A 12 -3.47 12.25 -4.73
CA THR A 12 -3.25 10.83 -5.06
C THR A 12 -4.18 9.91 -4.26
N ALA A 13 -4.37 10.16 -2.96
CA ALA A 13 -5.29 9.40 -2.13
C ALA A 13 -6.75 9.49 -2.63
N ARG A 14 -7.18 10.67 -3.09
CA ARG A 14 -8.52 10.90 -3.68
C ARG A 14 -8.69 10.18 -5.02
N LEU A 15 -7.67 10.23 -5.87
CA LEU A 15 -7.66 9.49 -7.14
C LEU A 15 -7.80 7.97 -6.90
N ILE A 16 -7.01 7.44 -5.97
CA ILE A 16 -7.05 6.02 -5.59
C ILE A 16 -8.42 5.66 -5.01
N ALA A 17 -8.98 6.49 -4.11
CA ALA A 17 -10.33 6.29 -3.58
C ALA A 17 -11.38 6.28 -4.72
N TRP A 18 -11.24 7.13 -5.74
CA TRP A 18 -12.16 7.12 -6.88
C TRP A 18 -12.10 5.80 -7.67
N TYR A 19 -10.91 5.25 -7.91
CA TYR A 19 -10.78 3.94 -8.56
C TYR A 19 -11.43 2.81 -7.75
N ARG A 20 -11.32 2.85 -6.41
CA ARG A 20 -12.02 1.90 -5.52
C ARG A 20 -13.54 2.08 -5.56
N ALA A 21 -14.02 3.32 -5.72
CA ALA A 21 -15.44 3.60 -5.90
C ALA A 21 -15.97 3.00 -7.20
N GLN A 22 -15.23 3.17 -8.31
CA GLN A 22 -15.58 2.56 -9.59
C GLN A 22 -15.62 1.03 -9.51
N GLU A 23 -14.68 0.41 -8.80
CA GLU A 23 -14.70 -1.04 -8.57
C GLU A 23 -15.91 -1.49 -7.75
N THR A 24 -16.28 -0.69 -6.74
CA THR A 24 -17.47 -0.96 -5.91
C THR A 24 -18.77 -0.94 -6.73
N GLU A 25 -18.84 -0.12 -7.77
CA GLU A 25 -19.99 -0.03 -8.68
C GLU A 25 -20.03 -1.16 -9.73
N ARG A 26 -18.93 -1.88 -9.97
CA ARG A 26 -18.89 -3.00 -10.93
C ARG A 26 -19.67 -4.22 -10.38
N PRO A 27 -20.60 -4.82 -11.13
CA PRO A 27 -21.37 -5.99 -10.67
C PRO A 27 -20.49 -7.13 -10.13
N GLU A 28 -19.39 -7.44 -10.81
CA GLU A 28 -18.41 -8.47 -10.44
C GLU A 28 -17.10 -7.86 -9.90
N GLY A 29 -17.20 -6.73 -9.18
CA GLY A 29 -16.04 -6.08 -8.59
C GLY A 29 -15.34 -6.97 -7.55
N LEU A 30 -14.01 -6.95 -7.55
CA LEU A 30 -13.13 -7.75 -6.69
C LEU A 30 -13.29 -7.43 -5.19
N PHE A 31 -13.80 -6.26 -4.85
CA PHE A 31 -14.10 -5.84 -3.50
C PHE A 31 -15.20 -4.77 -3.47
N ARG A 32 -15.67 -4.44 -2.27
CA ARG A 32 -16.62 -3.37 -2.00
C ARG A 32 -16.03 -2.40 -0.98
N ASP A 33 -15.88 -1.14 -1.38
CA ASP A 33 -15.52 -0.02 -0.51
C ASP A 33 -16.64 1.03 -0.60
N PRO A 34 -17.68 0.92 0.24
CA PRO A 34 -18.85 1.79 0.16
C PRO A 34 -18.53 3.26 0.51
N TYR A 35 -17.38 3.52 1.14
CA TYR A 35 -16.98 4.85 1.58
C TYR A 35 -16.08 5.55 0.57
N ALA A 36 -15.47 4.80 -0.35
CA ALA A 36 -14.54 5.29 -1.36
C ALA A 36 -15.06 6.51 -2.13
N LYS A 37 -16.31 6.47 -2.60
CA LYS A 37 -16.90 7.54 -3.42
C LYS A 37 -17.01 8.85 -2.65
N ARG A 38 -17.46 8.77 -1.39
CA ARG A 38 -17.60 9.91 -0.48
C ARG A 38 -16.22 10.52 -0.18
N LEU A 39 -15.24 9.69 0.13
CA LEU A 39 -13.87 10.12 0.46
C LEU A 39 -13.10 10.68 -0.74
N ALA A 40 -13.31 10.14 -1.94
CA ALA A 40 -12.69 10.67 -3.16
C ALA A 40 -13.16 12.11 -3.44
N GLY A 41 -14.46 12.35 -3.27
CA GLY A 41 -15.09 13.65 -3.52
C GLY A 41 -15.02 14.09 -4.99
N GLU A 42 -15.41 15.35 -5.24
CA GLU A 42 -15.37 15.93 -6.59
C GLU A 42 -13.97 15.99 -7.16
N ARG A 43 -12.97 16.23 -6.30
CA ARG A 43 -11.57 16.30 -6.70
C ARG A 43 -11.03 14.97 -7.24
N GLY A 44 -11.37 13.84 -6.60
CA GLY A 44 -11.04 12.51 -7.14
C GLY A 44 -11.70 12.26 -8.51
N ALA A 45 -12.95 12.71 -8.67
CA ALA A 45 -13.67 12.63 -9.95
C ALA A 45 -13.01 13.48 -11.04
N GLU A 46 -12.57 14.69 -10.69
CA GLU A 46 -11.87 15.61 -11.59
C GLU A 46 -10.57 15.00 -12.10
N LEU A 47 -9.74 14.48 -11.18
CA LEU A 47 -8.44 13.87 -11.51
C LEU A 47 -8.58 12.75 -12.55
N VAL A 48 -9.59 11.87 -12.38
CA VAL A 48 -9.87 10.79 -13.33
C VAL A 48 -10.28 11.31 -14.71
N ARG A 49 -11.00 12.43 -14.78
CA ARG A 49 -11.38 13.05 -16.07
C ARG A 49 -10.21 13.73 -16.76
N THR A 50 -9.27 14.29 -16.00
CA THR A 50 -8.18 15.12 -16.53
C THR A 50 -6.90 14.33 -16.82
N LEU A 51 -6.61 13.26 -16.07
CA LEU A 51 -5.38 12.49 -16.24
C LEU A 51 -5.46 11.60 -17.48
N PRO A 52 -4.42 11.60 -18.34
CA PRO A 52 -4.38 10.69 -19.48
C PRO A 52 -4.27 9.25 -18.97
N GLN A 53 -4.92 8.32 -19.68
CA GLN A 53 -4.88 6.88 -19.35
C GLN A 53 -5.43 6.50 -17.97
N SER A 54 -6.16 7.39 -17.29
CA SER A 54 -6.71 7.14 -15.95
C SER A 54 -7.50 5.82 -15.85
N GLU A 55 -8.30 5.47 -16.86
CA GLU A 55 -9.03 4.19 -16.88
C GLU A 55 -8.09 2.97 -16.87
N GLN A 56 -6.96 3.03 -17.58
CA GLN A 56 -5.97 1.94 -17.62
C GLN A 56 -5.21 1.83 -16.30
N ASP A 57 -4.93 2.98 -15.67
CA ASP A 57 -4.24 3.07 -14.39
C ASP A 57 -5.15 2.66 -13.20
N SER A 58 -6.47 2.51 -13.42
CA SER A 58 -7.39 1.99 -12.39
C SER A 58 -7.13 0.52 -12.03
N TRP A 59 -6.78 -0.33 -13.00
CA TRP A 59 -6.62 -1.77 -12.77
C TRP A 59 -5.46 -2.14 -11.83
N PRO A 60 -4.26 -1.54 -11.95
CA PRO A 60 -3.19 -1.74 -10.97
C PRO A 60 -3.63 -1.41 -9.53
N ILE A 61 -4.45 -0.37 -9.36
CA ILE A 61 -4.96 0.07 -8.04
C ILE A 61 -6.01 -0.91 -7.51
N VAL A 62 -6.95 -1.33 -8.35
CA VAL A 62 -7.96 -2.35 -8.02
C VAL A 62 -7.27 -3.65 -7.61
N LEU A 63 -6.28 -4.08 -8.38
CA LEU A 63 -5.51 -5.28 -8.09
C LEU A 63 -4.75 -5.15 -6.76
N ARG A 64 -4.10 -4.00 -6.52
CA ARG A 64 -3.40 -3.71 -5.27
C ARG A 64 -4.32 -3.80 -4.07
N THR A 65 -5.48 -3.12 -4.10
CA THR A 65 -6.44 -3.18 -2.99
C THR A 65 -6.88 -4.61 -2.70
N HIS A 66 -7.23 -5.39 -3.73
CA HIS A 66 -7.64 -6.78 -3.57
C HIS A 66 -6.53 -7.66 -2.97
N ILE A 67 -5.30 -7.56 -3.47
CA ILE A 67 -4.16 -8.35 -2.97
C ILE A 67 -3.84 -7.99 -1.52
N TYR A 68 -3.86 -6.70 -1.18
CA TYR A 68 -3.64 -6.26 0.19
C TYR A 68 -4.72 -6.81 1.13
N ASP A 69 -5.99 -6.78 0.72
CA ASP A 69 -7.08 -7.34 1.51
C ASP A 69 -6.94 -8.85 1.71
N GLU A 70 -6.55 -9.58 0.66
CA GLU A 70 -6.36 -11.04 0.69
C GLU A 70 -5.21 -11.42 1.64
N LEU A 71 -4.04 -10.79 1.48
CA LEU A 71 -2.85 -11.10 2.29
C LEU A 71 -3.05 -10.68 3.75
N LEU A 72 -3.66 -9.52 4.01
CA LEU A 72 -3.97 -9.09 5.37
C LEU A 72 -4.92 -10.08 6.05
N GLN A 73 -6.04 -10.44 5.41
CA GLN A 73 -7.00 -11.38 5.99
C GLN A 73 -6.39 -12.77 6.20
N GLN A 74 -5.53 -13.22 5.28
CA GLN A 74 -4.80 -14.47 5.45
C GLN A 74 -3.93 -14.45 6.72
N VAL A 75 -3.11 -13.41 6.92
CA VAL A 75 -2.25 -13.33 8.10
C VAL A 75 -3.07 -13.20 9.38
N LEU A 76 -4.13 -12.38 9.38
CA LEU A 76 -5.03 -12.25 10.53
C LEU A 76 -5.73 -13.57 10.89
N ALA A 77 -5.98 -14.45 9.93
CA ALA A 77 -6.59 -15.76 10.19
C ALA A 77 -5.58 -16.80 10.70
N GLU A 78 -4.30 -16.67 10.34
CA GLU A 78 -3.24 -17.64 10.66
C GLU A 78 -2.44 -17.28 11.93
N THR A 79 -2.55 -16.04 12.42
CA THR A 79 -1.67 -15.50 13.47
C THR A 79 -2.44 -14.72 14.53
N ALA A 80 -1.78 -14.43 15.65
CA ALA A 80 -2.38 -13.71 16.78
C ALA A 80 -2.07 -12.20 16.74
N ILE A 81 -2.13 -11.60 15.54
CA ILE A 81 -1.94 -10.15 15.37
C ILE A 81 -3.03 -9.40 16.14
N ASP A 82 -2.60 -8.56 17.06
CA ASP A 82 -3.48 -7.71 17.86
C ASP A 82 -3.46 -6.26 17.39
N THR A 83 -2.47 -5.88 16.58
CA THR A 83 -2.28 -4.50 16.13
C THR A 83 -1.89 -4.44 14.66
N VAL A 84 -2.59 -3.60 13.89
CA VAL A 84 -2.22 -3.22 12.53
C VAL A 84 -1.80 -1.75 12.52
N ILE A 85 -0.62 -1.45 11.98
CA ILE A 85 -0.15 -0.10 11.71
C ILE A 85 -0.26 0.15 10.20
N ASN A 86 -1.10 1.11 9.80
CA ASN A 86 -1.26 1.54 8.42
C ASN A 86 -0.52 2.87 8.21
N LEU A 87 0.67 2.80 7.60
CA LEU A 87 1.54 3.95 7.38
C LEU A 87 1.18 4.65 6.06
N ALA A 88 1.02 5.98 6.12
CA ALA A 88 0.39 6.76 5.07
C ALA A 88 -0.99 6.20 4.71
N ALA A 89 -1.83 6.03 5.74
CA ALA A 89 -3.13 5.38 5.64
C ALA A 89 -4.08 6.03 4.61
N GLY A 90 -3.87 7.31 4.29
CA GLY A 90 -4.63 8.05 3.30
C GLY A 90 -6.13 7.91 3.51
N LEU A 91 -6.80 7.60 2.42
CA LEU A 91 -8.24 7.34 2.39
C LEU A 91 -8.57 5.84 2.45
N ASP A 92 -7.70 5.00 3.03
CA ASP A 92 -8.03 3.60 3.29
C ASP A 92 -9.21 3.48 4.28
N THR A 93 -10.07 2.50 4.04
CA THR A 93 -11.31 2.23 4.75
C THR A 93 -11.41 0.78 5.23
N ARG A 94 -10.32 0.00 5.15
CA ARG A 94 -10.25 -1.39 5.64
C ARG A 94 -10.86 -1.58 7.03
N PRO A 95 -10.62 -0.70 8.04
CA PRO A 95 -11.26 -0.81 9.36
C PRO A 95 -12.79 -0.82 9.33
N TYR A 96 -13.40 -0.24 8.29
CA TYR A 96 -14.84 -0.06 8.18
C TYR A 96 -15.49 -1.10 7.26
N ARG A 97 -14.73 -1.72 6.35
CA ARG A 97 -15.27 -2.63 5.30
C ARG A 97 -14.82 -4.08 5.42
N LEU A 98 -13.67 -4.38 6.02
CA LEU A 98 -13.19 -5.75 6.18
C LEU A 98 -13.79 -6.40 7.44
N ALA A 99 -13.95 -7.73 7.40
CA ALA A 99 -14.34 -8.52 8.56
C ALA A 99 -13.15 -8.67 9.52
N LEU A 100 -12.97 -7.71 10.40
CA LEU A 100 -11.87 -7.66 11.37
C LEU A 100 -12.34 -8.07 12.78
N PRO A 101 -11.46 -8.64 13.62
CA PRO A 101 -11.76 -8.86 15.03
C PRO A 101 -12.05 -7.54 15.75
N GLU A 102 -13.10 -7.48 16.58
CA GLU A 102 -13.49 -6.26 17.30
C GLU A 102 -12.39 -5.72 18.22
N GLY A 103 -11.59 -6.62 18.81
CA GLY A 103 -10.45 -6.27 19.66
C GLY A 103 -9.17 -5.89 18.91
N LEU A 104 -9.14 -5.98 17.57
CA LEU A 104 -7.96 -5.59 16.79
C LEU A 104 -7.75 -4.08 16.91
N ARG A 105 -6.54 -3.65 17.27
CA ARG A 105 -6.14 -2.25 17.22
C ARG A 105 -5.68 -1.91 15.80
N TRP A 106 -6.25 -0.89 15.20
CA TRP A 106 -5.88 -0.39 13.88
C TRP A 106 -5.42 1.05 13.98
N ILE A 107 -4.12 1.26 13.79
CA ILE A 107 -3.50 2.58 13.90
C ILE A 107 -3.28 3.14 12.50
N GLU A 108 -3.93 4.25 12.20
CA GLU A 108 -3.74 5.01 10.97
C GLU A 108 -2.72 6.13 11.21
N VAL A 109 -1.62 6.11 10.47
CA VAL A 109 -0.60 7.16 10.49
C VAL A 109 -0.66 7.93 9.18
N ASP A 110 -0.84 9.23 9.24
CA ASP A 110 -0.79 10.13 8.09
C ASP A 110 -0.64 11.59 8.57
N HIS A 111 -0.63 12.54 7.65
CA HIS A 111 -0.70 13.96 7.97
C HIS A 111 -2.08 14.33 8.56
N GLU A 112 -2.07 15.29 9.49
CA GLU A 112 -3.26 15.76 10.21
C GLU A 112 -4.42 16.12 9.28
N ASN A 113 -4.15 16.83 8.19
CA ASN A 113 -5.18 17.26 7.24
C ASN A 113 -5.90 16.08 6.54
N VAL A 114 -5.19 14.98 6.30
CA VAL A 114 -5.77 13.77 5.68
C VAL A 114 -6.59 12.99 6.71
N LEU A 115 -6.07 12.85 7.93
CA LEU A 115 -6.76 12.15 9.03
C LEU A 115 -8.03 12.88 9.44
N SER A 116 -7.95 14.19 9.68
CA SER A 116 -9.10 15.04 10.01
C SER A 116 -10.19 14.96 8.93
N TYR A 117 -9.81 15.03 7.65
CA TYR A 117 -10.77 14.91 6.54
C TYR A 117 -11.48 13.55 6.51
N LYS A 118 -10.73 12.46 6.69
CA LYS A 118 -11.31 11.11 6.72
C LYS A 118 -12.22 10.93 7.92
N GLU A 119 -11.83 11.44 9.09
CA GLU A 119 -12.65 11.38 10.29
C GLU A 119 -13.97 12.13 10.13
N GLU A 120 -13.94 13.35 9.59
CA GLU A 120 -15.15 14.14 9.32
C GLU A 120 -16.10 13.38 8.39
N LEU A 121 -15.59 12.82 7.29
CA LEU A 121 -16.43 12.12 6.33
C LEU A 121 -16.89 10.74 6.78
N LEU A 122 -16.21 10.11 7.72
CA LEU A 122 -16.62 8.83 8.31
C LEU A 122 -17.36 9.04 9.64
N ALA A 123 -17.71 10.28 10.00
CA ALA A 123 -18.46 10.57 11.21
C ALA A 123 -19.81 9.80 11.20
N GLY A 124 -20.05 9.06 12.29
CA GLY A 124 -21.23 8.21 12.44
C GLY A 124 -21.12 6.80 11.85
N GLU A 125 -20.06 6.51 11.09
CA GLU A 125 -19.78 5.14 10.62
C GLU A 125 -19.14 4.31 11.73
N ARG A 126 -19.59 3.06 11.88
CA ARG A 126 -19.03 2.13 12.86
C ARG A 126 -17.88 1.32 12.24
N ALA A 127 -16.66 1.54 12.73
CA ALA A 127 -15.54 0.66 12.43
C ALA A 127 -15.79 -0.76 13.01
N ARG A 128 -15.18 -1.77 12.38
CA ARG A 128 -15.27 -3.18 12.77
C ARG A 128 -14.28 -3.55 13.88
N CYS A 129 -13.29 -2.69 14.10
CA CYS A 129 -12.20 -2.85 15.07
C CYS A 129 -11.92 -1.50 15.78
N GLN A 130 -10.94 -1.45 16.67
CA GLN A 130 -10.56 -0.24 17.40
C GLN A 130 -9.63 0.64 16.54
N VAL A 131 -10.11 1.80 16.09
CA VAL A 131 -9.33 2.71 15.24
C VAL A 131 -8.67 3.80 16.08
N GLU A 132 -7.35 3.95 15.92
CA GLU A 132 -6.55 5.05 16.44
C GLU A 132 -5.94 5.83 15.27
N ARG A 133 -5.87 7.16 15.39
CA ARG A 133 -5.27 8.04 14.38
C ARG A 133 -4.11 8.79 14.99
N VAL A 134 -2.95 8.76 14.35
CA VAL A 134 -1.72 9.39 14.87
C VAL A 134 -1.13 10.29 13.79
N PRO A 135 -1.19 11.62 13.97
CA PRO A 135 -0.75 12.56 12.96
C PRO A 135 0.77 12.77 13.01
N PHE A 136 1.50 12.32 11.99
CA PHE A 136 2.89 12.70 11.76
C PHE A 136 3.35 12.35 10.33
N ASP A 137 4.44 12.99 9.89
CA ASP A 137 5.13 12.63 8.65
C ASP A 137 6.03 11.41 8.91
N ILE A 138 5.79 10.32 8.19
CA ILE A 138 6.55 9.08 8.37
C ILE A 138 8.04 9.23 8.07
N THR A 139 8.48 10.29 7.38
CA THR A 139 9.89 10.56 7.11
C THR A 139 10.63 11.17 8.32
N ASP A 140 9.91 11.72 9.30
CA ASP A 140 10.49 12.17 10.56
C ASP A 140 10.94 10.96 11.40
N ALA A 141 12.24 10.70 11.41
CA ALA A 141 12.83 9.54 12.08
C ALA A 141 12.67 9.56 13.60
N GLU A 142 12.74 10.73 14.24
CA GLU A 142 12.61 10.85 15.69
C GLU A 142 11.17 10.53 16.11
N THR A 143 10.20 11.18 15.45
CA THR A 143 8.78 10.95 15.72
C THR A 143 8.36 9.51 15.38
N ARG A 144 8.83 8.96 14.25
CA ARG A 144 8.57 7.56 13.85
C ARG A 144 9.11 6.57 14.89
N THR A 145 10.33 6.75 15.37
CA THR A 145 10.93 5.86 16.38
C THR A 145 10.15 5.92 17.69
N ALA A 146 9.88 7.12 18.21
CA ALA A 146 9.11 7.30 19.44
C ALA A 146 7.69 6.70 19.34
N PHE A 147 7.06 6.80 18.17
CA PHE A 147 5.77 6.17 17.90
C PHE A 147 5.85 4.65 17.97
N LEU A 148 6.81 4.03 17.28
CA LEU A 148 6.96 2.58 17.25
C LEU A 148 7.35 2.02 18.63
N ASP A 149 8.18 2.73 19.40
CA ASP A 149 8.53 2.37 20.78
C ASP A 149 7.28 2.29 21.67
N ARG A 150 6.40 3.29 21.59
CA ARG A 150 5.14 3.32 22.33
C ARG A 150 4.23 2.16 21.92
N VAL A 151 3.99 1.98 20.62
CA VAL A 151 3.05 0.95 20.14
C VAL A 151 3.53 -0.45 20.51
N GLN A 152 4.83 -0.72 20.40
CA GLN A 152 5.40 -2.02 20.78
C GLN A 152 5.20 -2.35 22.27
N GLN A 153 5.20 -1.36 23.16
CA GLN A 153 4.94 -1.61 24.59
C GLN A 153 3.50 -2.04 24.87
N GLU A 154 2.59 -1.74 23.95
CA GLU A 154 1.14 -1.94 24.08
C GLU A 154 0.61 -3.11 23.22
N SER A 155 1.47 -3.74 22.41
CA SER A 155 1.10 -4.73 21.39
C SER A 155 1.97 -5.98 21.49
N LYS A 156 1.41 -7.17 21.26
CA LYS A 156 2.18 -8.43 21.29
C LYS A 156 2.69 -8.81 19.91
N GLN A 157 1.84 -8.65 18.89
CA GLN A 157 2.22 -8.87 17.49
C GLN A 157 1.60 -7.79 16.61
N ILE A 158 2.47 -7.13 15.85
CA ILE A 158 2.15 -6.02 14.97
C ILE A 158 2.32 -6.43 13.50
N PHE A 159 1.35 -6.03 12.69
CA PHE A 159 1.36 -6.07 11.24
C PHE A 159 1.47 -4.65 10.68
N VAL A 160 2.42 -4.38 9.79
CA VAL A 160 2.59 -3.06 9.17
C VAL A 160 2.16 -3.09 7.71
N LEU A 161 1.41 -2.07 7.29
CA LEU A 161 1.01 -1.81 5.90
C LEU A 161 1.73 -0.56 5.40
N THR A 162 2.30 -0.64 4.21
CA THR A 162 2.76 0.52 3.43
C THR A 162 2.21 0.38 2.00
N GLU A 163 1.01 0.91 1.75
CA GLU A 163 0.35 0.88 0.44
C GLU A 163 0.49 2.23 -0.26
N GLY A 164 1.08 2.26 -1.45
CA GLY A 164 1.31 3.47 -2.22
C GLY A 164 2.28 4.44 -1.56
N LEU A 165 3.21 3.96 -0.72
CA LEU A 165 4.12 4.82 0.04
C LEU A 165 5.55 4.84 -0.51
N LEU A 166 6.22 3.67 -0.52
CA LEU A 166 7.68 3.62 -0.67
C LEU A 166 8.19 4.27 -1.96
N VAL A 167 7.41 4.21 -3.03
CA VAL A 167 7.77 4.78 -4.35
C VAL A 167 8.00 6.30 -4.32
N TYR A 168 7.41 7.01 -3.36
CA TYR A 168 7.52 8.47 -3.20
C TYR A 168 8.67 8.89 -2.28
N LEU A 169 9.19 7.96 -1.48
CA LEU A 169 10.24 8.21 -0.49
C LEU A 169 11.63 8.23 -1.13
N THR A 170 12.62 8.81 -0.46
CA THR A 170 14.01 8.61 -0.86
C THR A 170 14.50 7.23 -0.43
N GLU A 171 15.55 6.72 -1.07
CA GLU A 171 16.17 5.47 -0.63
C GLU A 171 16.62 5.52 0.84
N ALA A 172 17.12 6.66 1.31
CA ALA A 172 17.50 6.85 2.71
C ALA A 172 16.31 6.70 3.66
N ASP A 173 15.15 7.27 3.31
CA ASP A 173 13.92 7.16 4.11
C ASP A 173 13.41 5.72 4.15
N VAL A 174 13.43 5.01 3.02
CA VAL A 174 13.00 3.61 2.96
C VAL A 174 13.92 2.70 3.78
N ARG A 175 15.25 2.94 3.74
CA ARG A 175 16.21 2.24 4.59
C ARG A 175 15.95 2.51 6.07
N GLY A 176 15.77 3.78 6.45
CA GLY A 176 15.43 4.17 7.82
C GLY A 176 14.16 3.49 8.31
N LEU A 177 13.09 3.51 7.50
CA LEU A 177 11.86 2.81 7.80
C LEU A 177 12.08 1.30 7.97
N ALA A 178 12.76 0.64 7.03
CA ALA A 178 13.02 -0.80 7.11
C ALA A 178 13.83 -1.18 8.37
N THR A 179 14.84 -0.38 8.72
CA THR A 179 15.63 -0.53 9.95
C THR A 179 14.75 -0.38 11.20
N ASP A 180 13.95 0.67 11.27
CA ASP A 180 13.10 0.93 12.43
C ASP A 180 12.06 -0.18 12.59
N LEU A 181 11.40 -0.61 11.52
CA LEU A 181 10.44 -1.70 11.59
C LEU A 181 11.10 -3.01 12.08
N THR A 182 12.32 -3.32 11.64
CA THR A 182 13.05 -4.52 12.10
C THR A 182 13.54 -4.41 13.55
N ALA A 183 13.86 -3.21 14.03
CA ALA A 183 14.35 -2.97 15.39
C ALA A 183 13.28 -3.29 16.45
N HIS A 184 12.00 -3.20 16.09
CA HIS A 184 10.87 -3.44 16.98
C HIS A 184 10.43 -4.91 16.94
N SER A 185 10.79 -5.67 17.99
CA SER A 185 10.51 -7.10 18.18
C SER A 185 9.02 -7.51 18.05
N ALA A 186 8.06 -6.63 18.35
CA ALA A 186 6.63 -6.90 18.17
C ALA A 186 6.19 -6.85 16.70
N ILE A 187 6.93 -6.16 15.83
CA ILE A 187 6.61 -6.07 14.39
C ILE A 187 7.08 -7.34 13.69
N ARG A 188 6.13 -8.24 13.38
CA ARG A 188 6.41 -9.52 12.74
C ARG A 188 6.20 -9.48 11.24
N TRP A 189 5.20 -8.72 10.79
CA TRP A 189 4.76 -8.70 9.40
C TRP A 189 4.85 -7.30 8.81
N TRP A 190 5.30 -7.20 7.57
CA TRP A 190 5.27 -5.98 6.79
C TRP A 190 4.77 -6.28 5.38
N LEU A 191 3.62 -5.71 5.02
CA LEU A 191 3.06 -5.79 3.68
C LEU A 191 3.31 -4.49 2.94
N THR A 192 4.07 -4.59 1.85
CA THR A 192 4.47 -3.47 1.01
C THR A 192 4.39 -3.82 -0.47
N GLU A 193 4.56 -2.83 -1.34
CA GLU A 193 4.87 -3.06 -2.75
C GLU A 193 6.08 -2.27 -3.21
N PHE A 194 6.58 -2.62 -4.40
CA PHE A 194 7.56 -1.81 -5.11
C PHE A 194 7.37 -1.93 -6.62
N ILE A 195 7.80 -0.89 -7.35
CA ILE A 195 7.86 -0.90 -8.80
C ILE A 195 9.26 -1.29 -9.28
N SER A 196 9.38 -1.83 -10.49
CA SER A 196 10.69 -2.14 -11.06
C SER A 196 11.44 -0.86 -11.45
N PRO A 197 12.79 -0.89 -11.54
CA PRO A 197 13.57 0.24 -12.04
C PRO A 197 13.15 0.70 -13.45
N LEU A 198 12.66 -0.23 -14.28
CA LEU A 198 12.12 0.11 -15.59
C LEU A 198 10.81 0.89 -15.48
N ALA A 199 9.89 0.47 -14.61
CA ALA A 199 8.63 1.17 -14.38
C ALA A 199 8.88 2.58 -13.81
N LEU A 200 9.82 2.72 -12.87
CA LEU A 200 10.21 4.02 -12.33
C LEU A 200 10.74 4.96 -13.42
N ARG A 201 11.57 4.47 -14.35
CA ARG A 201 12.03 5.27 -15.50
C ARG A 201 10.89 5.67 -16.43
N GLN A 202 9.88 4.81 -16.60
CA GLN A 202 8.71 5.11 -17.42
C GLN A 202 7.81 6.18 -16.79
N ASP A 203 7.75 6.25 -15.46
CA ASP A 203 6.97 7.28 -14.76
C ASP A 203 7.44 8.70 -15.06
N ALA A 204 8.72 8.90 -15.39
CA ALA A 204 9.27 10.20 -15.79
C ALA A 204 8.43 10.88 -16.90
N ASN A 205 7.94 10.08 -17.87
CA ASN A 205 7.14 10.57 -19.00
C ASN A 205 5.65 10.23 -18.88
N ARG A 206 5.21 9.65 -17.76
CA ARG A 206 3.82 9.30 -17.47
C ARG A 206 3.33 10.07 -16.25
N TRP A 207 3.46 9.47 -15.07
CA TRP A 207 3.00 10.07 -13.81
C TRP A 207 3.70 11.40 -13.50
N ASN A 208 5.04 11.42 -13.55
CA ASN A 208 5.84 12.59 -13.17
C ASN A 208 5.72 13.78 -14.15
N ALA A 209 5.15 13.55 -15.34
CA ALA A 209 4.84 14.62 -16.30
C ALA A 209 3.69 15.52 -15.84
N TYR A 210 2.80 15.02 -14.98
CA TYR A 210 1.61 15.75 -14.48
C TYR A 210 1.64 15.99 -12.96
N ALA A 211 2.56 15.33 -12.25
CA ALA A 211 2.69 15.37 -10.81
C ALA A 211 3.65 16.49 -10.34
N ALA A 212 3.23 17.21 -9.30
CA ALA A 212 4.08 18.12 -8.55
C ALA A 212 5.26 17.37 -7.91
N GLU A 213 6.34 18.09 -7.59
CA GLU A 213 7.59 17.51 -7.09
C GLU A 213 7.38 16.61 -5.85
N SER A 214 6.51 17.02 -4.93
CA SER A 214 6.17 16.29 -3.70
C SER A 214 5.57 14.90 -3.94
N VAL A 215 5.02 14.64 -5.12
CA VAL A 215 4.34 13.38 -5.49
C VAL A 215 4.97 12.70 -6.69
N ARG A 216 6.20 13.05 -7.02
CA ARG A 216 6.97 12.32 -8.04
C ARG A 216 7.47 10.99 -7.48
N THR A 217 7.29 9.94 -8.28
CA THR A 217 7.89 8.64 -8.00
C THR A 217 9.41 8.75 -8.17
N ARG A 218 10.15 8.27 -7.18
CA ARG A 218 11.61 8.45 -7.10
C ARG A 218 12.36 7.22 -6.56
N PHE A 219 11.65 6.20 -6.09
CA PHE A 219 12.26 5.01 -5.50
C PHE A 219 11.81 3.71 -6.17
N ALA A 220 12.80 2.87 -6.42
CA ALA A 220 12.67 1.45 -6.72
C ALA A 220 13.82 0.74 -6.01
N PRO A 221 13.59 -0.35 -5.25
CA PRO A 221 14.62 -1.01 -4.47
C PRO A 221 15.71 -1.59 -5.39
N PRO A 222 16.99 -1.21 -5.21
CA PRO A 222 18.10 -1.83 -5.92
C PRO A 222 18.16 -3.34 -5.61
N GLY A 223 18.17 -4.20 -6.63
CA GLY A 223 18.14 -5.67 -6.44
C GLY A 223 16.76 -6.23 -6.05
N GLY A 224 15.70 -5.41 -6.07
CA GLY A 224 14.33 -5.83 -5.84
C GLY A 224 14.10 -6.36 -4.43
N LEU A 225 13.65 -7.61 -4.30
CA LEU A 225 13.45 -8.26 -3.00
C LEU A 225 14.71 -8.26 -2.11
N ALA A 226 15.89 -8.43 -2.69
CA ALA A 226 17.15 -8.51 -1.94
C ALA A 226 17.41 -7.27 -1.08
N PHE A 227 16.92 -6.10 -1.51
CA PHE A 227 16.96 -4.87 -0.72
C PHE A 227 16.36 -5.07 0.67
N PHE A 228 15.19 -5.71 0.79
CA PHE A 228 14.51 -5.90 2.07
C PHE A 228 15.18 -6.98 2.92
N GLU A 229 15.77 -7.99 2.27
CA GLU A 229 16.53 -9.06 2.92
C GLU A 229 17.76 -8.52 3.68
N GLU A 230 18.41 -7.48 3.15
CA GLU A 230 19.51 -6.77 3.84
C GLU A 230 19.08 -6.15 5.18
N TYR A 231 17.80 -5.81 5.34
CA TYR A 231 17.22 -5.25 6.57
C TYR A 231 16.54 -6.31 7.44
N GLY A 232 16.78 -7.60 7.20
CA GLY A 232 16.27 -8.69 8.03
C GLY A 232 14.83 -9.10 7.73
N TRP A 233 14.31 -8.76 6.55
CA TRP A 233 12.98 -9.19 6.10
C TRP A 233 13.08 -10.36 5.12
N GLN A 234 12.20 -11.35 5.26
CA GLN A 234 12.10 -12.46 4.32
C GLN A 234 10.74 -12.42 3.62
N ALA A 235 10.71 -12.65 2.31
CA ALA A 235 9.44 -12.80 1.62
C ALA A 235 8.75 -14.08 2.06
N ARG A 236 7.67 -13.94 2.85
CA ARG A 236 6.70 -15.00 3.08
C ARG A 236 5.89 -15.24 1.83
N ASP A 237 5.52 -14.14 1.16
CA ASP A 237 4.80 -14.18 -0.11
C ASP A 237 5.21 -13.05 -1.06
N TYR A 238 5.14 -13.35 -2.35
CA TYR A 238 5.39 -12.41 -3.44
C TYR A 238 4.29 -12.56 -4.50
N ARG A 239 3.49 -11.51 -4.69
CA ARG A 239 2.40 -11.46 -5.66
C ARG A 239 2.80 -10.59 -6.84
N TRP A 240 2.98 -11.22 -7.99
CA TRP A 240 3.31 -10.52 -9.24
C TRP A 240 2.04 -10.10 -9.97
N PRO A 241 1.89 -8.80 -10.34
CA PRO A 241 0.67 -8.29 -10.94
C PRO A 241 0.15 -9.14 -12.11
N LEU A 242 1.02 -9.56 -13.04
CA LEU A 242 0.57 -10.34 -14.19
C LEU A 242 -0.06 -11.68 -13.81
N ARG A 243 0.51 -12.39 -12.84
CA ARG A 243 -0.04 -13.66 -12.36
C ARG A 243 -1.37 -13.46 -11.66
N GLU A 244 -1.49 -12.40 -10.89
CA GLU A 244 -2.72 -12.09 -10.17
C GLU A 244 -3.86 -11.70 -11.11
N MET A 245 -3.58 -10.89 -12.14
CA MET A 245 -4.56 -10.59 -13.18
C MET A 245 -5.03 -11.86 -13.91
N LEU A 246 -4.12 -12.81 -14.18
CA LEU A 246 -4.46 -14.09 -14.80
C LEU A 246 -5.28 -15.00 -13.85
N ARG A 247 -4.90 -15.06 -12.56
CA ARG A 247 -5.58 -15.82 -11.49
C ARG A 247 -7.02 -15.34 -11.31
N LEU A 248 -7.21 -14.03 -11.22
CA LEU A 248 -8.50 -13.36 -11.06
C LEU A 248 -9.30 -13.25 -12.37
N LYS A 249 -8.75 -13.77 -13.47
CA LYS A 249 -9.34 -13.78 -14.81
C LYS A 249 -9.77 -12.38 -15.30
N LEU A 250 -9.05 -11.34 -14.92
CA LEU A 250 -9.35 -9.97 -15.33
C LEU A 250 -9.34 -9.79 -16.87
N PRO A 251 -10.10 -8.82 -17.39
CA PRO A 251 -10.16 -8.55 -18.83
C PRO A 251 -8.83 -7.98 -19.32
N LEU A 252 -7.95 -8.86 -19.81
CA LEU A 252 -6.63 -8.51 -20.32
C LEU A 252 -6.62 -8.44 -21.85
N ARG A 253 -6.15 -7.32 -22.39
CA ARG A 253 -5.81 -7.23 -23.82
C ARG A 253 -4.65 -8.19 -24.12
N ASN A 254 -4.75 -8.94 -25.23
CA ASN A 254 -3.75 -9.94 -25.63
C ASN A 254 -3.49 -11.03 -24.58
N ARG A 255 -4.52 -11.48 -23.85
CA ARG A 255 -4.43 -12.52 -22.81
C ARG A 255 -3.62 -13.76 -23.21
N TRP A 256 -3.78 -14.24 -24.45
CA TRP A 256 -3.05 -15.40 -24.96
C TRP A 256 -1.52 -15.18 -24.95
N LEU A 257 -1.05 -13.99 -25.34
CA LEU A 257 0.37 -13.63 -25.33
C LEU A 257 0.89 -13.52 -23.89
N LEU A 258 0.09 -12.94 -23.00
CA LEU A 258 0.42 -12.83 -21.58
C LEU A 258 0.51 -14.21 -20.90
N GLN A 259 -0.31 -15.17 -21.31
CA GLN A 259 -0.20 -16.56 -20.85
C GLN A 259 1.11 -17.22 -21.31
N ILE A 260 1.55 -16.95 -22.54
CA ILE A 260 2.86 -17.41 -23.04
C ILE A 260 3.98 -16.76 -22.21
N ILE A 261 3.96 -15.44 -22.01
CA ILE A 261 4.95 -14.73 -21.19
C ILE A 261 5.01 -15.32 -19.77
N ASN A 262 3.86 -15.55 -19.14
CA ASN A 262 3.79 -16.16 -17.82
C ASN A 262 4.34 -17.60 -17.81
N ALA A 263 4.04 -18.41 -18.83
CA ALA A 263 4.57 -19.77 -18.94
C ALA A 263 6.10 -19.79 -19.12
N LEU A 264 6.65 -18.83 -19.88
CA LEU A 264 8.09 -18.67 -20.11
C LEU A 264 8.83 -18.10 -18.90
N SER A 265 8.16 -17.33 -18.05
CA SER A 265 8.73 -16.75 -16.82
C SER A 265 9.02 -17.80 -15.74
N GLY A 266 8.70 -19.09 -15.97
CA GLY A 266 8.94 -20.19 -15.02
C GLY A 266 8.17 -20.01 -13.71
N LYS A 267 8.52 -20.77 -12.65
CA LYS A 267 7.95 -20.59 -11.31
C LYS A 267 8.61 -19.43 -10.54
N LYS A 268 9.93 -19.27 -10.68
CA LYS A 268 10.72 -18.23 -10.02
C LYS A 268 10.61 -16.92 -10.79
N ILE A 269 9.90 -15.97 -10.21
CA ILE A 269 9.81 -14.62 -10.77
C ILE A 269 11.10 -13.89 -10.41
N ALA A 270 11.64 -13.10 -11.35
CA ALA A 270 12.84 -12.33 -11.07
C ALA A 270 12.56 -11.34 -9.92
N PRO A 271 13.38 -11.30 -8.86
CA PRO A 271 13.17 -10.43 -7.71
C PRO A 271 13.13 -8.94 -8.09
N GLU A 272 13.68 -8.59 -9.24
CA GLU A 272 13.71 -7.25 -9.84
C GLU A 272 12.36 -6.80 -10.44
N THR A 273 11.42 -7.72 -10.65
CA THR A 273 10.11 -7.37 -11.18
C THR A 273 9.25 -6.84 -10.05
N GLY A 274 8.73 -5.62 -10.21
CA GLY A 274 7.87 -5.00 -9.20
C GLY A 274 6.67 -5.87 -8.86
N GLY A 275 6.20 -5.78 -7.62
CA GLY A 275 5.10 -6.58 -7.11
C GLY A 275 4.79 -6.29 -5.66
N PHE A 276 3.91 -7.11 -5.09
CA PHE A 276 3.46 -6.99 -3.70
C PHE A 276 4.19 -8.03 -2.83
N LEU A 277 4.67 -7.58 -1.69
CA LEU A 277 5.53 -8.32 -0.77
C LEU A 277 4.84 -8.46 0.58
N LEU A 278 4.54 -9.70 0.96
CA LEU A 278 4.29 -10.02 2.36
C LEU A 278 5.62 -10.45 2.98
N LEU A 279 6.18 -9.57 3.79
CA LEU A 279 7.45 -9.79 4.46
C LEU A 279 7.22 -10.27 5.90
N GLU A 280 8.01 -11.24 6.31
CA GLU A 280 8.10 -11.72 7.69
C GLU A 280 9.50 -11.37 8.21
N ARG A 281 9.58 -10.83 9.44
CA ARG A 281 10.87 -10.53 10.04
C ARG A 281 11.63 -11.83 10.30
N ALA A 282 12.87 -11.92 9.81
CA ALA A 282 13.75 -13.03 10.10
C ALA A 282 13.96 -13.17 11.61
N ASP A 283 13.91 -14.40 12.11
CA ASP A 283 14.35 -14.67 13.48
C ASP A 283 15.84 -14.32 13.57
N ARG A 284 16.22 -13.49 14.56
CA ARG A 284 17.64 -13.26 14.83
C ARG A 284 18.23 -14.63 15.13
N LYS A 285 19.22 -15.07 14.34
CA LYS A 285 20.11 -16.14 14.79
C LYS A 285 20.75 -15.62 16.06
N GLU A 286 20.43 -16.22 17.20
CA GLU A 286 21.24 -16.05 18.40
C GLU A 286 22.64 -16.49 18.00
N THR A 287 23.54 -15.52 17.84
CA THR A 287 24.96 -15.82 17.73
C THR A 287 25.36 -16.39 19.10
N PRO A 288 25.85 -17.64 19.17
CA PRO A 288 26.21 -18.27 20.44
C PRO A 288 27.31 -17.50 21.19
#